data_AF-A0A927A9Z1-F1
#
_entry.id   AF-A0A927A9Z1-F1
#
_cell.length_a   1.000
_cell.length_b   1.000
_cell.length_c   1.000
_cell.angle_alpha   90.00
_cell.angle_beta   90.00
_cell.angle_gamma   90.00
#
_symmetry.space_group_name_H-M   'P 1'
#
loop_
_entity.id
_entity.type
_entity.pdbx_description
1 polymer ?
#
loop_
_entity_poly.entity_id
_entity_poly.type
_entity_poly.pdbx_seq_one_letter_code
_entity_poly.pdbx_strand_id
1 'polypeptide(L)' 'MLNLDDYAVHQTTGYVGKVMGYGHQMLDGTYQPTLIVRLVKGAINQGGFLEDIASAWVQADPNTPMVKS' A
#
# COMPACT_ATOMS: atom_id res chain seq x y z
N MET A 1 -0.05 -5.57 -11.45
CA MET A 1 1.14 -4.86 -10.93
C MET A 1 0.66 -3.46 -10.55
N LEU A 2 0.89 -3.05 -9.31
CA LEU A 2 0.46 -1.73 -8.82
C LEU A 2 1.38 -0.66 -9.38
N ASN A 3 0.80 0.43 -9.89
CA ASN A 3 1.49 1.56 -10.47
C ASN A 3 1.50 2.76 -9.52
N LEU A 4 2.31 3.77 -9.82
CA LEU A 4 2.25 5.06 -9.13
C LEU A 4 0.83 5.61 -9.26
N ASP A 5 0.37 6.24 -8.20
CA ASP A 5 -0.97 6.78 -8.05
C ASP A 5 -2.13 5.77 -7.95
N ASP A 6 -1.89 4.47 -8.11
CA ASP A 6 -2.91 3.45 -7.84
C ASP A 6 -3.29 3.46 -6.35
N TYR A 7 -4.56 3.23 -6.08
CA TYR A 7 -5.00 2.89 -4.73
C TYR A 7 -4.85 1.39 -4.51
N ALA A 8 -4.30 1.03 -3.36
CA ALA A 8 -4.05 -0.34 -2.98
C ALA A 8 -4.63 -0.64 -1.58
N VAL A 9 -5.04 -1.88 -1.39
CA VAL A 9 -5.53 -2.42 -0.11
C VAL A 9 -4.55 -3.47 0.39
N HIS A 10 -4.13 -3.31 1.64
CA HIS A 10 -3.34 -4.33 2.32
C HIS A 10 -4.24 -5.52 2.69
N GLN A 11 -3.87 -6.72 2.26
CA GLN A 11 -4.72 -7.91 2.36
C GLN A 11 -5.00 -8.33 3.82
N THR A 12 -4.02 -8.20 4.71
CA THR A 12 -4.18 -8.56 6.13
C THR A 12 -4.85 -7.48 6.98
N THR A 13 -4.44 -6.22 6.86
CA THR A 13 -4.90 -5.14 7.76
C THR A 13 -6.12 -4.39 7.23
N GLY A 14 -6.43 -4.51 5.94
CA GLY A 14 -7.45 -3.71 5.27
C GLY A 14 -7.09 -2.23 5.12
N TYR A 15 -5.83 -1.86 5.37
CA TYR A 15 -5.35 -0.49 5.16
C TYR A 15 -5.47 -0.12 3.69
N VAL A 16 -5.86 1.11 3.41
CA VAL A 16 -5.92 1.66 2.06
C VAL A 16 -4.87 2.74 1.95
N GLY A 17 -4.08 2.68 0.88
CA GLY A 17 -3.07 3.69 0.58
C GLY A 17 -2.98 3.98 -0.91
N LYS A 18 -2.42 5.13 -1.24
CA LYS A 18 -2.05 5.49 -2.61
C LYS A 18 -0.57 5.17 -2.82
N VAL A 19 -0.22 4.50 -3.91
CA VAL A 19 1.17 4.13 -4.22
C VAL A 19 1.95 5.38 -4.61
N MET A 20 3.06 5.62 -3.92
CA MET A 20 3.92 6.80 -4.07
C MET A 20 5.33 6.46 -4.54
N GLY A 21 5.71 5.17 -4.48
CA GLY A 21 7.04 4.74 -4.87
C GLY A 21 7.25 3.23 -4.72
N TYR A 22 8.45 2.81 -5.10
CA TYR A 22 8.91 1.42 -5.03
C TYR A 22 10.24 1.37 -4.34
N GLY A 23 10.49 0.26 -3.64
CA GLY A 23 11.77 -0.05 -3.04
C GLY A 23 12.05 -1.53 -3.15
N HIS A 24 13.05 -1.97 -2.40
CA HIS A 24 13.35 -3.38 -2.22
C HIS A 24 13.94 -3.62 -0.84
N GLN A 25 13.71 -4.82 -0.31
CA GLN A 25 14.35 -5.27 0.92
C GLN A 25 14.83 -6.70 0.81
N MET A 26 15.86 -7.04 1.59
CA MET A 26 16.27 -8.42 1.80
C MET A 26 15.45 -9.01 2.94
N LEU A 27 14.66 -10.03 2.65
CA LEU A 27 13.88 -10.78 3.64
C LEU A 27 14.19 -12.27 3.48
N ASP A 28 14.69 -12.90 4.55
CA ASP A 28 15.09 -14.31 4.58
C ASP A 28 16.03 -14.70 3.42
N GLY A 29 16.99 -13.83 3.11
CA GLY A 29 17.96 -14.04 2.02
C GLY A 29 17.38 -13.88 0.61
N THR A 30 16.11 -13.48 0.49
CA THR A 30 15.45 -13.22 -0.79
C THR A 30 15.28 -11.72 -1.00
N TYR A 31 15.56 -11.24 -2.21
CA TYR A 31 15.34 -9.86 -2.61
C TYR A 31 13.87 -9.67 -2.99
N GLN A 32 13.13 -8.93 -2.16
CA GLN A 32 11.69 -8.72 -2.31
C GLN A 32 11.39 -7.26 -2.69
N PRO A 33 10.53 -7.00 -3.68
CA PRO A 33 10.07 -5.65 -3.99
C PRO A 33 9.14 -5.12 -2.90
N THR A 34 9.24 -3.82 -2.61
CA THR A 34 8.39 -3.10 -1.66
C THR A 34 7.62 -1.98 -2.36
N LEU A 35 6.48 -1.59 -1.77
CA LEU A 35 5.71 -0.42 -2.13
C LEU A 35 5.82 0.62 -1.03
N ILE A 36 6.02 1.88 -1.42
CA ILE A 36 5.86 3.03 -0.55
C ILE A 36 4.46 3.57 -0.78
N VAL A 37 3.59 3.45 0.22
CA VAL A 37 2.19 3.86 0.15
C VAL A 37 1.90 5.00 1.12
N ARG A 38 1.18 6.04 0.64
CA ARG A 38 0.60 7.05 1.52
C ARG A 38 -0.76 6.58 2.01
N LEU A 39 -0.90 6.35 3.30
CA LEU A 39 -2.11 5.81 3.90
C LEU A 39 -3.26 6.82 3.84
N VAL A 40 -4.43 6.36 3.40
CA VAL A 40 -5.66 7.15 3.32
C VAL A 40 -6.76 6.61 4.22
N LYS A 41 -6.70 5.33 4.63
CA LYS A 41 -7.67 4.72 5.55
C LYS A 41 -7.04 3.57 6.34
N GLY A 42 -7.48 3.40 7.59
CA GLY A 42 -7.25 2.18 8.39
C GLY A 42 -6.14 2.27 9.43
N ALA A 43 -5.15 3.15 9.27
CA ALA A 43 -4.13 3.35 10.29
C ALA A 43 -4.47 4.50 11.25
N ILE A 44 -3.93 4.41 12.47
CA ILE A 44 -4.01 5.44 13.51
C ILE A 44 -3.42 6.78 13.01
N ASN A 45 -2.50 6.73 12.04
CA ASN A 45 -1.85 7.87 11.40
C ASN A 45 -2.23 7.97 9.91
N GLN A 46 -3.49 8.35 9.62
CA GLN A 46 -3.91 8.68 8.26
C GLN A 46 -3.03 9.81 7.69
N GLY A 47 -2.57 9.67 6.44
CA GLY A 47 -1.66 10.60 5.77
C GLY A 47 -0.16 10.27 5.90
N GLY A 48 0.22 9.31 6.75
CA GLY A 48 1.59 8.80 6.85
C GLY A 48 2.00 7.93 5.66
N PHE A 49 3.31 7.74 5.49
CA PHE A 49 3.87 6.81 4.52
C PHE A 49 4.21 5.48 5.20
N LEU A 50 3.97 4.38 4.50
CA LEU A 50 4.35 3.03 4.90
C LEU A 50 5.10 2.40 3.74
N GLU A 51 6.28 1.83 4.01
CA GLU A 51 6.96 0.95 3.07
C GLU A 51 6.74 -0.50 3.51
N ASP A 52 6.28 -1.35 2.59
CA ASP A 52 5.91 -2.73 2.90
C ASP A 52 6.06 -3.64 1.66
N ILE A 53 6.11 -4.96 1.87
CA ILE A 53 6.25 -5.95 0.81
C ILE A 53 5.14 -5.80 -0.23
N ALA A 54 5.51 -5.68 -1.51
CA ALA A 54 4.56 -5.38 -2.57
C ALA A 54 3.44 -6.43 -2.69
N SER A 55 3.73 -7.70 -2.42
CA SER A 55 2.74 -8.80 -2.47
C SER A 55 1.71 -8.76 -1.34
N ALA A 56 1.90 -7.93 -0.31
CA ALA A 56 0.89 -7.70 0.73
C ALA A 56 -0.28 -6.82 0.22
N TRP A 57 -0.10 -6.14 -0.90
CA TRP A 57 -1.03 -5.14 -1.43
C TRP A 57 -1.68 -5.59 -2.73
N VAL A 58 -2.96 -5.31 -2.87
CA VAL A 58 -3.74 -5.55 -4.10
C VAL A 58 -4.43 -4.28 -4.53
N GLN A 59 -4.76 -4.16 -5.81
CA GLN A 59 -5.48 -3.00 -6.34
C GLN A 59 -6.81 -2.82 -5.62
N ALA A 60 -7.06 -1.61 -5.13
CA ALA A 60 -8.33 -1.26 -4.52
C ALA A 60 -9.43 -1.29 -5.60
N ASP A 61 -10.58 -1.87 -5.26
CA ASP A 61 -11.76 -1.80 -6.13
C ASP A 61 -12.20 -0.32 -6.23
N PRO A 62 -12.30 0.26 -7.44
CA PRO A 62 -12.78 1.63 -7.63
C PRO A 62 -14.20 1.88 -7.08
N ASN A 63 -14.97 0.83 -6.84
CA ASN A 63 -16.30 0.91 -6.21
C ASN A 63 -16.26 0.85 -4.69
N THR A 64 -15.08 0.66 -4.07
CA THR A 64 -14.94 0.78 -2.62
C THR A 64 -15.02 2.26 -2.27
N PRO A 65 -16.04 2.72 -1.52
CA PRO A 65 -16.19 4.13 -1.20
C PRO A 65 -14.99 4.60 -0.38
N MET A 66 -14.10 5.33 -1.05
CA MET A 66 -13.04 6.08 -0.43
C MET A 66 -13.69 7.32 0.17
N VAL A 67 -14.05 7.22 1.45
CA VAL A 67 -14.62 8.35 2.20
C VAL A 67 -13.61 9.50 2.12
N LYS A 68 -13.95 10.55 1.37
CA LYS A 68 -13.22 11.82 1.39
C LYS A 68 -13.44 12.42 2.78
N SER A 69 -12.39 12.48 3.58
CA SER A 69 -12.34 13.31 4.79
C SER A 69 -12.29 14.78 4.43
#